data_AF-A0A7C1ZUX3-F1
#
_entry.id   AF-A0A7C1ZUX3-F1
#
_cell.length_a   1.000
_cell.length_b   1.000
_cell.length_c   1.000
_cell.angle_alpha   90.00
_cell.angle_beta   90.00
_cell.angle_gamma   90.00
#
_symmetry.space_group_name_H-M   'P 1'
#
loop_
_entity.id
_entity.type
_entity.pdbx_description
1 polymer ?
#
loop_
_entity_poly.entity_id
_entity_poly.type
_entity_poly.pdbx_seq_one_letter_code
_entity_poly.pdbx_strand_id
1 'polypeptide(L)'
;MRLLLPLIAVLALTLIAYAGVSGAGMNYLFGVFIPYAAFLIFLIGFIRRVVQWGRSPVPFRIPATCGQEKSLPWVKRNRFDNPFTTGEVIIRMLLEVFLFRSLFRNTKVDLREGPILRYGSAKWLWLGALAFHYSFLTILVRHLRFFTEPIPFFVKWAETLDGILQVGVPAFYQTDMVILAAVAYLFLRRVFVPQLRYISLANDYFPLFLILAIALSGILMRYFFKTNIVGVKELTMGLVTFSPKIPEGIGVIFYIHLFLVSTLFAYFPFSKLMHLGGVFLSPTRNLANNNRAVRHINPWNYPVKVHTYEEYEDEFREHMKEAGLPVEKE
;
A
#
# COMPACT_ATOMS: atom_id res chain seq x y z
N MET A 1 -10.99 -23.75 -7.06
CA MET A 1 -9.65 -23.40 -7.58
C MET A 1 -9.09 -22.07 -7.07
N ARG A 2 -9.88 -20.97 -6.99
CA ARG A 2 -9.37 -19.62 -6.66
C ARG A 2 -8.62 -19.47 -5.32
N LEU A 3 -8.92 -20.31 -4.32
CA LEU A 3 -8.26 -20.31 -3.00
C LEU A 3 -7.18 -21.39 -2.86
N LEU A 4 -7.44 -22.60 -3.37
CA LEU A 4 -6.52 -23.74 -3.28
C LEU A 4 -5.23 -23.51 -4.07
N LEU A 5 -5.32 -22.93 -5.28
CA LEU A 5 -4.15 -22.72 -6.12
C LEU A 5 -3.12 -21.78 -5.45
N PRO A 6 -3.49 -20.60 -4.91
CA PRO A 6 -2.59 -19.76 -4.13
C PRO A 6 -1.97 -20.44 -2.91
N LEU A 7 -2.75 -21.26 -2.19
CA LEU A 7 -2.25 -21.99 -1.02
C LEU A 7 -1.20 -23.03 -1.44
N ILE A 8 -1.52 -23.84 -2.44
CA ILE A 8 -0.61 -24.85 -3.00
C ILE A 8 0.66 -24.17 -3.52
N ALA A 9 0.55 -23.02 -4.18
CA ALA A 9 1.72 -22.29 -4.67
C ALA A 9 2.66 -21.88 -3.52
N VAL A 10 2.13 -21.35 -2.40
CA VAL A 10 2.97 -20.96 -1.24
C VAL A 10 3.59 -22.17 -0.55
N LEU A 11 2.85 -23.28 -0.42
CA LEU A 11 3.37 -24.54 0.10
C LEU A 11 4.48 -25.09 -0.81
N ALA A 12 4.28 -25.07 -2.13
CA ALA A 12 5.28 -25.49 -3.10
C ALA A 12 6.55 -24.63 -3.02
N LEU A 13 6.43 -23.30 -2.89
CA LEU A 13 7.58 -22.40 -2.70
C LEU A 13 8.37 -22.75 -1.43
N THR A 14 7.67 -23.07 -0.34
CA THR A 14 8.30 -23.48 0.92
C THR A 14 9.04 -24.81 0.75
N LEU A 15 8.42 -25.78 0.08
CA LEU A 15 9.03 -27.09 -0.20
C LEU A 15 10.23 -26.97 -1.15
N ILE A 16 10.18 -26.11 -2.16
CA ILE A 16 11.29 -25.83 -3.09
C ILE A 16 12.51 -25.31 -2.32
N ALA A 17 12.30 -24.33 -1.43
CA ALA A 17 13.38 -23.81 -0.61
C ALA A 17 13.94 -24.87 0.36
N TYR A 18 13.06 -25.64 1.01
CA TYR A 18 13.48 -26.73 1.89
C TYR A 18 14.31 -27.78 1.13
N ALA A 19 13.81 -28.29 0.00
CA ALA A 19 14.48 -29.33 -0.78
C ALA A 19 15.78 -28.84 -1.42
N GLY A 20 15.81 -27.62 -1.95
CA GLY A 20 17.00 -27.05 -2.58
C GLY A 20 18.14 -26.84 -1.57
N VAL A 21 17.83 -26.42 -0.36
CA VAL A 21 18.82 -26.15 0.68
C VAL A 21 19.20 -27.42 1.44
N SER A 22 18.22 -28.16 1.96
CA SER A 22 18.47 -29.36 2.77
C SER A 22 18.87 -30.57 1.94
N GLY A 23 18.33 -30.72 0.72
CA GLY A 23 18.56 -31.88 -0.14
C GLY A 23 19.73 -31.68 -1.10
N ALA A 24 19.87 -30.49 -1.68
CA ALA A 24 20.85 -30.22 -2.74
C ALA A 24 21.98 -29.24 -2.33
N GLY A 25 22.00 -28.74 -1.09
CA GLY A 25 23.07 -27.87 -0.60
C GLY A 25 23.17 -26.51 -1.31
N MET A 26 22.10 -26.05 -1.96
CA MET A 26 22.09 -24.85 -2.82
C MET A 26 22.07 -23.52 -2.03
N ASN A 27 22.79 -23.44 -0.90
CA ASN A 27 22.80 -22.29 0.01
C ASN A 27 23.14 -20.97 -0.70
N TYR A 28 24.08 -20.99 -1.65
CA TYR A 28 24.48 -19.79 -2.39
C TYR A 28 23.39 -19.29 -3.35
N LEU A 29 22.65 -20.20 -4.00
CA LEU A 29 21.54 -19.85 -4.87
C LEU A 29 20.42 -19.13 -4.09
N PHE A 30 20.00 -19.74 -2.97
CA PHE A 30 18.92 -19.21 -2.14
C PHE A 30 19.32 -18.03 -1.25
N GLY A 31 20.60 -17.97 -0.84
CA GLY A 31 21.13 -16.92 0.02
C GLY A 31 21.63 -15.67 -0.71
N VAL A 32 22.01 -15.79 -2.00
CA VAL A 32 22.67 -14.70 -2.75
C VAL A 32 21.97 -14.38 -4.05
N PHE A 33 21.95 -15.33 -5.00
CA PHE A 33 21.45 -15.07 -6.35
C PHE A 33 19.96 -14.72 -6.37
N ILE A 34 19.12 -15.51 -5.70
CA ILE A 34 17.67 -15.27 -5.67
C ILE A 34 17.33 -13.92 -4.99
N PRO A 35 17.88 -13.57 -3.82
CA PRO A 35 17.66 -12.25 -3.22
C PRO A 35 18.05 -11.08 -4.14
N TYR A 36 19.21 -11.14 -4.81
CA TYR A 36 19.60 -10.09 -5.76
C TYR A 36 18.65 -10.00 -6.96
N ALA A 37 18.29 -11.14 -7.57
CA ALA A 37 17.35 -11.17 -8.69
C ALA A 37 15.99 -10.61 -8.28
N ALA A 38 15.47 -11.02 -7.12
CA ALA A 38 14.22 -10.52 -6.57
C ALA A 38 14.25 -9.02 -6.30
N PHE A 39 15.33 -8.51 -5.71
CA PHE A 39 15.50 -7.08 -5.46
C PHE A 39 15.56 -6.28 -6.77
N LEU A 40 16.28 -6.78 -7.79
CA LEU A 40 16.35 -6.12 -9.09
C LEU A 40 14.99 -6.09 -9.80
N ILE A 41 14.26 -7.21 -9.79
CA ILE A 41 12.89 -7.29 -10.34
C ILE A 41 11.97 -6.31 -9.60
N PHE A 42 12.03 -6.28 -8.26
CA PHE A 42 11.28 -5.36 -7.44
C PHE A 42 11.57 -3.91 -7.83
N LEU A 43 12.85 -3.51 -7.82
CA LEU A 43 13.28 -2.14 -8.07
C LEU A 43 12.88 -1.66 -9.47
N ILE A 44 13.23 -2.43 -10.51
CA ILE A 44 12.90 -2.09 -11.90
C ILE A 44 11.39 -2.06 -12.08
N GLY A 45 10.67 -3.07 -11.58
CA GLY A 45 9.22 -3.14 -11.71
C GLY A 45 8.51 -1.99 -11.02
N PHE A 46 8.96 -1.62 -9.81
CA PHE A 46 8.41 -0.51 -9.04
C PHE A 46 8.63 0.83 -9.76
N ILE A 47 9.87 1.10 -10.20
CA ILE A 47 10.21 2.32 -10.96
C ILE A 47 9.35 2.40 -12.22
N ARG A 48 9.25 1.31 -13.01
CA ARG A 48 8.45 1.28 -14.23
C ARG A 48 6.98 1.61 -13.96
N ARG A 49 6.39 1.08 -12.90
CA ARG A 49 5.00 1.39 -12.50
C ARG A 49 4.83 2.85 -12.12
N VAL A 50 5.72 3.39 -11.28
CA VAL A 50 5.67 4.79 -10.84
C VAL A 50 5.83 5.74 -12.03
N VAL A 51 6.78 5.49 -12.92
CA VAL A 51 6.99 6.30 -14.13
C VAL A 51 5.77 6.21 -15.06
N GLN A 52 5.20 5.02 -15.25
CA GLN A 52 4.00 4.84 -16.07
C GLN A 52 2.82 5.67 -15.53
N TRP A 53 2.58 5.64 -14.22
CA TRP A 53 1.52 6.44 -13.59
C TRP A 53 1.83 7.93 -13.61
N GLY A 54 3.06 8.34 -13.35
CA GLY A 54 3.47 9.74 -13.38
C GLY A 54 3.40 10.36 -14.78
N ARG A 55 3.58 9.56 -15.83
CA ARG A 55 3.37 9.97 -17.23
C ARG A 55 1.90 9.93 -17.66
N SER A 56 1.03 9.33 -16.86
CA SER A 56 -0.39 9.25 -17.19
C SER A 56 -1.00 10.64 -17.03
N PRO A 57 -1.60 11.20 -18.10
CA PRO A 57 -2.16 12.53 -18.03
C PRO A 57 -3.38 12.59 -17.11
N VAL A 58 -3.58 13.76 -16.50
CA VAL A 58 -4.73 14.02 -15.64
C VAL A 58 -5.45 15.27 -16.17
N PRO A 59 -6.36 15.11 -17.16
CA PRO A 59 -6.98 16.25 -17.85
C PRO A 59 -7.94 17.02 -16.93
N PHE A 60 -8.52 16.35 -15.94
CA PHE A 60 -9.50 16.91 -15.02
C PHE A 60 -9.14 16.63 -13.58
N ARG A 61 -9.42 17.58 -12.69
CA ARG A 61 -9.39 17.28 -11.26
C ARG A 61 -10.66 16.52 -10.88
N ILE A 62 -10.50 15.25 -10.54
CA ILE A 62 -11.58 14.34 -10.14
C ILE A 62 -11.42 13.84 -8.70
N PRO A 63 -11.15 14.72 -7.70
CA PRO A 63 -11.00 14.26 -6.34
C PRO A 63 -12.30 13.61 -5.86
N ALA A 64 -12.20 12.40 -5.32
CA ALA A 64 -13.29 11.80 -4.57
C ALA A 64 -13.48 12.61 -3.29
N THR A 65 -14.68 13.08 -3.03
CA THR A 65 -14.99 13.92 -1.85
C THR A 65 -16.04 13.24 -1.00
N CYS A 66 -15.96 13.45 0.32
CA CYS A 66 -16.92 12.91 1.28
C CYS A 66 -17.40 14.05 2.19
N GLY A 67 -18.32 14.87 1.70
CA GLY A 67 -18.94 15.96 2.45
C GLY A 67 -18.86 17.32 1.78
N GLN A 68 -19.32 18.35 2.51
CA GLN A 68 -19.52 19.70 1.98
C GLN A 68 -18.26 20.36 1.43
N GLU A 69 -18.34 20.80 0.16
CA GLU A 69 -17.29 21.58 -0.51
C GLU A 69 -17.27 23.04 -0.07
N LYS A 70 -16.17 23.74 -0.37
CA LYS A 70 -16.10 25.19 -0.17
C LYS A 70 -17.11 25.86 -1.10
N SER A 71 -18.07 26.55 -0.51
CA SER A 71 -19.14 27.25 -1.20
C SER A 71 -19.32 28.63 -0.55
N LEU A 72 -20.45 28.87 0.11
CA LEU A 72 -20.79 30.16 0.69
C LEU A 72 -20.14 30.31 2.09
N PRO A 73 -19.78 31.53 2.54
CA PRO A 73 -19.07 31.76 3.80
C PRO A 73 -19.74 31.17 5.04
N TRP A 74 -21.07 31.07 5.05
CA TRP A 74 -21.86 30.55 6.17
C TRP A 74 -22.06 29.03 6.14
N VAL A 75 -21.71 28.37 5.04
CA VAL A 75 -21.86 26.91 4.94
C VAL A 75 -20.57 26.24 5.41
N LYS A 76 -20.66 25.49 6.52
CA LYS A 76 -19.51 24.80 7.11
C LYS A 76 -18.96 23.74 6.15
N ARG A 77 -17.75 23.98 5.64
CA ARG A 77 -17.03 23.05 4.75
C ARG A 77 -16.30 21.94 5.52
N ASN A 78 -16.17 20.78 4.89
CA ASN A 78 -15.37 19.65 5.40
C ASN A 78 -13.96 19.68 4.81
N ARG A 79 -13.05 20.42 5.45
CA ARG A 79 -11.71 20.74 4.92
C ARG A 79 -10.88 19.54 4.46
N PHE A 80 -10.91 18.42 5.18
CA PHE A 80 -10.03 17.28 4.88
C PHE A 80 -10.68 16.19 4.06
N ASP A 81 -12.02 16.13 4.06
CA ASP A 81 -12.77 15.16 3.25
C ASP A 81 -13.19 15.75 1.90
N ASN A 82 -13.13 17.08 1.77
CA ASN A 82 -13.35 17.83 0.54
C ASN A 82 -12.33 19.00 0.47
N PRO A 83 -11.04 18.69 0.21
CA PRO A 83 -9.96 19.67 0.29
C PRO A 83 -10.02 20.68 -0.86
N PHE A 84 -9.89 21.96 -0.54
CA PHE A 84 -9.89 23.07 -1.50
C PHE A 84 -8.48 23.57 -1.85
N THR A 85 -7.52 23.42 -0.94
CA THR A 85 -6.12 23.86 -1.14
C THR A 85 -5.14 22.69 -1.14
N THR A 86 -3.93 22.90 -1.68
CA THR A 86 -2.86 21.89 -1.67
C THR A 86 -2.49 21.46 -0.24
N GLY A 87 -2.45 22.39 0.72
CA GLY A 87 -2.20 22.05 2.13
C GLY A 87 -3.27 21.13 2.73
N GLU A 88 -4.55 21.36 2.41
CA GLU A 88 -5.65 20.48 2.83
C GLU A 88 -5.54 19.09 2.19
N VAL A 89 -5.06 19.00 0.94
CA VAL A 89 -4.76 17.73 0.26
C VAL A 89 -3.62 16.98 0.96
N ILE A 90 -2.53 17.66 1.33
CA ILE A 90 -1.41 17.04 2.03
C ILE A 90 -1.89 16.43 3.36
N ILE A 91 -2.68 17.18 4.15
CA ILE A 91 -3.24 16.67 5.41
C ILE A 91 -4.16 15.49 5.14
N ARG A 92 -5.04 15.58 4.14
CA ARG A 92 -5.88 14.44 3.72
C ARG A 92 -5.02 13.21 3.42
N MET A 93 -3.96 13.36 2.61
CA MET A 93 -3.09 12.26 2.24
C MET A 93 -2.39 11.64 3.44
N LEU A 94 -1.92 12.43 4.41
CA LEU A 94 -1.39 11.92 5.67
C LEU A 94 -2.44 11.09 6.43
N LEU A 95 -3.67 11.60 6.55
CA LEU A 95 -4.78 10.88 7.21
C LEU A 95 -5.19 9.61 6.45
N GLU A 96 -5.10 9.62 5.12
CA GLU A 96 -5.39 8.45 4.29
C GLU A 96 -4.30 7.39 4.36
N VAL A 97 -3.02 7.76 4.49
CA VAL A 97 -1.90 6.81 4.54
C VAL A 97 -1.74 6.24 5.94
N PHE A 98 -1.77 7.09 6.97
CA PHE A 98 -1.48 6.66 8.34
C PHE A 98 -2.72 6.20 9.10
N LEU A 99 -3.90 6.75 8.81
CA LEU A 99 -5.11 6.46 9.59
C LEU A 99 -6.23 5.84 8.77
N PHE A 100 -6.04 5.56 7.48
CA PHE A 100 -7.08 5.05 6.57
C PHE A 100 -8.43 5.78 6.77
N ARG A 101 -8.38 7.12 6.84
CA ARG A 101 -9.52 7.94 7.24
C ARG A 101 -10.79 7.67 6.42
N SER A 102 -10.67 7.56 5.10
CA SER A 102 -11.81 7.22 4.23
C SER A 102 -12.47 5.89 4.63
N LEU A 103 -11.66 4.87 4.96
CA LEU A 103 -12.13 3.56 5.37
C LEU A 103 -12.82 3.62 6.74
N PHE A 104 -12.31 4.42 7.68
CA PHE A 104 -12.94 4.61 8.99
C PHE A 104 -14.36 5.16 8.88
N ARG A 105 -14.57 6.07 7.92
CA ARG A 105 -15.86 6.73 7.65
C ARG A 105 -16.74 5.97 6.68
N ASN A 106 -16.27 4.83 6.15
CA ASN A 106 -17.01 4.07 5.18
C ASN A 106 -18.27 3.46 5.82
N THR A 107 -19.41 3.70 5.17
CA THR A 107 -20.73 3.23 5.62
C THR A 107 -21.16 2.08 4.71
N LYS A 108 -21.46 0.94 5.31
CA LYS A 108 -21.94 -0.26 4.62
C LYS A 108 -23.46 -0.24 4.60
N VAL A 109 -24.07 -0.30 3.42
CA VAL A 109 -25.50 -0.53 3.28
C VAL A 109 -25.77 -2.04 3.31
N ASP A 110 -26.73 -2.49 4.10
CA ASP A 110 -27.15 -3.88 4.22
C ASP A 110 -28.68 -3.97 4.08
N LEU A 111 -29.12 -4.82 3.16
CA LEU A 111 -30.53 -5.16 2.88
C LEU A 111 -30.67 -6.65 3.17
N ARG A 112 -31.08 -7.00 4.39
CA ARG A 112 -31.20 -8.41 4.80
C ARG A 112 -32.63 -8.90 4.74
N GLU A 113 -33.60 -8.10 5.19
CA GLU A 113 -35.01 -8.47 5.27
C GLU A 113 -35.89 -7.23 5.11
N GLY A 114 -36.74 -7.20 4.08
CA GLY A 114 -37.69 -6.11 3.81
C GLY A 114 -37.09 -4.83 3.19
N PRO A 115 -37.89 -3.77 2.99
CA PRO A 115 -37.45 -2.51 2.35
C PRO A 115 -36.56 -1.63 3.25
N ILE A 116 -36.06 -2.15 4.37
CA ILE A 116 -35.33 -1.38 5.37
C ILE A 116 -33.83 -1.42 5.08
N LEU A 117 -33.31 -0.29 4.62
CA LEU A 117 -31.87 -0.05 4.45
C LEU A 117 -31.21 0.11 5.82
N ARG A 118 -30.32 -0.81 6.19
CA ARG A 118 -29.48 -0.67 7.39
C ARG A 118 -28.09 -0.17 7.01
N TYR A 119 -27.59 0.80 7.78
CA TYR A 119 -26.24 1.35 7.61
C TYR A 119 -25.32 0.84 8.71
N GLY A 120 -24.41 -0.06 8.36
CA GLY A 120 -23.35 -0.56 9.24
C GLY A 120 -22.03 0.22 9.07
N SER A 121 -21.16 0.17 10.07
CA SER A 121 -19.84 0.82 9.99
C SER A 121 -18.75 -0.16 9.56
N ALA A 122 -17.78 0.30 8.75
CA ALA A 122 -16.61 -0.48 8.36
C ALA A 122 -15.48 -0.50 9.43
N LYS A 123 -15.73 -0.03 10.66
CA LYS A 123 -14.72 0.10 11.74
C LYS A 123 -13.92 -1.17 12.04
N TRP A 124 -14.53 -2.34 11.96
CA TRP A 124 -13.80 -3.61 12.16
C TRP A 124 -12.80 -3.89 11.02
N LEU A 125 -13.17 -3.57 9.78
CA LEU A 125 -12.24 -3.66 8.65
C LEU A 125 -11.13 -2.62 8.81
N TRP A 126 -11.48 -1.40 9.21
CA TRP A 126 -10.50 -0.35 9.49
C TRP A 126 -9.47 -0.80 10.54
N LEU A 127 -9.93 -1.31 11.70
CA LEU A 127 -9.06 -1.76 12.78
C LEU A 127 -8.14 -2.91 12.32
N GLY A 128 -8.70 -3.95 11.69
CA GLY A 128 -7.92 -5.08 11.21
C GLY A 128 -6.92 -4.70 10.10
N ALA A 129 -7.31 -3.80 9.20
CA ALA A 129 -6.40 -3.30 8.16
C ALA A 129 -5.28 -2.45 8.77
N LEU A 130 -5.59 -1.57 9.72
CA LEU A 130 -4.60 -0.72 10.39
C LEU A 130 -3.62 -1.55 11.22
N ALA A 131 -4.13 -2.51 12.00
CA ALA A 131 -3.32 -3.45 12.76
C ALA A 131 -2.35 -4.22 11.85
N PHE A 132 -2.85 -4.75 10.72
CA PHE A 132 -2.00 -5.41 9.72
C PHE A 132 -0.86 -4.51 9.24
N HIS A 133 -1.16 -3.28 8.79
CA HIS A 133 -0.16 -2.39 8.20
C HIS A 133 0.85 -1.89 9.22
N TYR A 134 0.42 -1.52 10.43
CA TYR A 134 1.35 -1.08 11.47
C TYR A 134 2.23 -2.22 11.98
N SER A 135 1.69 -3.43 12.15
CA SER A 135 2.54 -4.58 12.49
C SER A 135 3.53 -4.89 11.38
N PHE A 136 3.10 -4.89 10.12
CA PHE A 136 3.98 -5.11 8.99
C PHE A 136 5.09 -4.05 8.90
N LEU A 137 4.73 -2.77 9.06
CA LEU A 137 5.68 -1.65 9.05
C LEU A 137 6.67 -1.75 10.20
N THR A 138 6.22 -1.98 11.43
CA THR A 138 7.09 -2.12 12.59
C THR A 138 8.04 -3.31 12.41
N ILE A 139 7.54 -4.46 11.95
CA ILE A 139 8.37 -5.63 11.64
C ILE A 139 9.44 -5.24 10.60
N LEU A 140 9.06 -4.57 9.51
CA LEU A 140 9.99 -4.13 8.47
C LEU A 140 11.07 -3.17 9.02
N VAL A 141 10.67 -2.20 9.85
CA VAL A 141 11.61 -1.27 10.51
C VAL A 141 12.59 -2.01 11.40
N ARG A 142 12.13 -2.99 12.19
CA ARG A 142 13.01 -3.82 13.01
C ARG A 142 13.98 -4.63 12.17
N HIS A 143 13.56 -5.13 11.00
CA HIS A 143 14.44 -5.90 10.12
C HIS A 143 15.64 -5.08 9.62
N LEU A 144 15.55 -3.76 9.57
CA LEU A 144 16.68 -2.89 9.20
C LEU A 144 17.92 -3.10 10.10
N ARG A 145 17.77 -3.62 11.33
CA ARG A 145 18.90 -3.97 12.21
C ARG A 145 19.92 -4.91 11.55
N PHE A 146 19.48 -5.73 10.59
CA PHE A 146 20.30 -6.71 9.89
C PHE A 146 21.03 -6.10 8.69
N PHE A 147 20.59 -4.92 8.23
CA PHE A 147 21.09 -4.25 7.02
C PHE A 147 21.90 -2.98 7.35
N THR A 148 22.09 -2.66 8.62
CA THR A 148 22.79 -1.43 9.06
C THR A 148 23.73 -1.69 10.23
N GLU A 149 24.92 -1.07 10.18
CA GLU A 149 25.87 -0.98 11.29
C GLU A 149 26.49 0.44 11.28
N PRO A 150 26.30 1.26 12.33
CA PRO A 150 25.54 1.00 13.57
C PRO A 150 24.02 0.96 13.36
N ILE A 151 23.30 0.31 14.28
CA ILE A 151 21.83 0.23 14.26
C ILE A 151 21.22 1.63 14.55
N PRO A 152 20.37 2.18 13.66
CA PRO A 152 19.75 3.49 13.85
C PRO A 152 18.87 3.58 15.10
N PHE A 153 18.76 4.78 15.69
CA PHE A 153 18.02 4.99 16.93
C PHE A 153 16.54 4.61 16.83
N PHE A 154 15.86 4.93 15.72
CA PHE A 154 14.44 4.63 15.53
C PHE A 154 14.15 3.12 15.47
N VAL A 155 15.11 2.31 15.02
CA VAL A 155 15.01 0.84 15.03
C VAL A 155 14.99 0.35 16.48
N LYS A 156 15.91 0.85 17.32
CA LYS A 156 15.95 0.51 18.75
C LYS A 156 14.67 0.91 19.47
N TRP A 157 14.14 2.10 19.20
CA TRP A 157 12.85 2.55 19.74
C TRP A 157 11.70 1.62 19.34
N ALA A 158 11.62 1.22 18.07
CA ALA A 158 10.61 0.30 17.59
C ALA A 158 10.71 -1.07 18.27
N GLU A 159 11.92 -1.63 18.43
CA GLU A 159 12.15 -2.89 19.13
C GLU A 159 11.72 -2.85 20.60
N THR A 160 12.03 -1.77 21.31
CA THR A 160 11.68 -1.61 22.73
C THR A 160 10.16 -1.51 22.92
N LEU A 161 9.48 -0.71 22.10
CA LEU A 161 8.02 -0.55 22.17
C LEU A 161 7.30 -1.87 21.86
N ASP A 162 7.78 -2.61 20.88
CA ASP A 162 7.18 -3.86 20.45
C ASP A 162 7.45 -5.01 21.44
N GLY A 163 8.59 -4.98 22.12
CA GLY A 163 9.00 -5.94 23.15
C GLY A 163 8.60 -5.56 24.58
N ILE A 164 7.78 -4.51 24.76
CA ILE A 164 7.53 -3.90 26.08
C ILE A 164 6.88 -4.85 27.09
N LEU A 165 6.15 -5.87 26.63
CA LEU A 165 5.53 -6.85 27.53
C LEU A 165 6.57 -7.76 28.19
N GLN A 166 7.77 -7.87 27.61
CA GLN A 166 8.89 -8.70 28.10
C GLN A 166 8.48 -10.15 28.47
N VAL A 167 7.41 -10.66 27.84
CA VAL A 167 6.89 -12.01 28.08
C VAL A 167 7.77 -13.02 27.34
N GLY A 168 8.30 -14.01 28.06
CA GLY A 168 9.11 -15.09 27.49
C GLY A 168 10.57 -14.71 27.22
N VAL A 169 11.40 -15.73 26.94
CA VAL A 169 12.81 -15.58 26.59
C VAL A 169 13.08 -16.34 25.27
N PRO A 170 13.40 -15.64 24.16
CA PRO A 170 13.51 -14.19 24.00
C PRO A 170 12.16 -13.47 24.12
N ALA A 171 12.19 -12.16 24.42
CA ALA A 171 10.98 -11.36 24.60
C ALA A 171 10.03 -11.50 23.40
N PHE A 172 8.76 -11.76 23.71
CA PHE A 172 7.70 -11.86 22.74
C PHE A 172 7.37 -10.49 22.17
N TYR A 173 7.35 -10.35 20.84
CA TYR A 173 6.96 -9.11 20.19
C TYR A 173 5.46 -9.07 19.95
N GLN A 174 4.81 -7.98 20.33
CA GLN A 174 3.37 -7.82 20.13
C GLN A 174 2.99 -7.94 18.66
N THR A 175 3.81 -7.39 17.76
CA THR A 175 3.54 -7.42 16.32
C THR A 175 3.51 -8.82 15.74
N ASP A 176 4.19 -9.80 16.35
CA ASP A 176 4.19 -11.19 15.89
C ASP A 176 2.81 -11.84 16.11
N MET A 177 2.11 -11.54 17.21
CA MET A 177 0.72 -11.95 17.41
C MET A 177 -0.25 -11.12 16.58
N VAL A 178 -0.08 -9.80 16.56
CA VAL A 178 -1.01 -8.88 15.89
C VAL A 178 -1.01 -9.11 14.37
N ILE A 179 0.13 -9.37 13.75
CA ILE A 179 0.19 -9.65 12.31
C ILE A 179 -0.55 -10.95 11.96
N LEU A 180 -0.39 -12.01 12.76
CA LEU A 180 -1.09 -13.28 12.53
C LEU A 180 -2.60 -13.12 12.68
N ALA A 181 -3.04 -12.46 13.76
CA ALA A 181 -4.46 -12.20 14.01
C ALA A 181 -5.07 -11.32 12.91
N ALA A 182 -4.37 -10.27 12.49
CA ALA A 182 -4.85 -9.35 11.46
C ALA A 182 -4.92 -10.00 10.07
N VAL A 183 -3.89 -10.78 9.68
CA VAL A 183 -3.92 -11.55 8.42
C VAL A 183 -5.05 -12.58 8.44
N ALA A 184 -5.19 -13.34 9.54
CA ALA A 184 -6.27 -14.30 9.71
C ALA A 184 -7.63 -13.62 9.60
N TYR A 185 -7.86 -12.50 10.30
CA TYR A 185 -9.10 -11.74 10.20
C TYR A 185 -9.40 -11.27 8.76
N LEU A 186 -8.42 -10.68 8.07
CA LEU A 186 -8.61 -10.19 6.70
C LEU A 186 -8.87 -11.34 5.71
N PHE A 187 -8.20 -12.47 5.88
CA PHE A 187 -8.42 -13.68 5.11
C PHE A 187 -9.81 -14.27 5.37
N LEU A 188 -10.16 -14.53 6.63
CA LEU A 188 -11.46 -15.09 7.01
C LEU A 188 -12.61 -14.19 6.58
N ARG A 189 -12.46 -12.86 6.68
CA ARG A 189 -13.43 -11.90 6.14
C ARG A 189 -13.64 -12.09 4.64
N ARG A 190 -12.56 -12.26 3.87
CA ARG A 190 -12.62 -12.47 2.41
C ARG A 190 -13.24 -13.82 2.05
N VAL A 191 -12.99 -14.84 2.86
CA VAL A 191 -13.59 -16.16 2.68
C VAL A 191 -15.05 -16.12 3.09
N PHE A 192 -15.42 -15.75 4.32
CA PHE A 192 -16.79 -15.94 4.81
C PHE A 192 -17.83 -14.96 4.26
N VAL A 193 -17.44 -13.75 3.83
CA VAL A 193 -18.41 -12.79 3.28
C VAL A 193 -18.70 -13.12 1.81
N PRO A 194 -19.94 -13.51 1.43
CA PRO A 194 -20.23 -14.02 0.08
C PRO A 194 -19.88 -13.05 -1.04
N GLN A 195 -20.20 -11.76 -0.86
CA GLN A 195 -19.93 -10.72 -1.86
C GLN A 195 -18.44 -10.58 -2.12
N LEU A 196 -17.61 -10.67 -1.07
CA LEU A 196 -16.16 -10.57 -1.20
C LEU A 196 -15.57 -11.83 -1.82
N ARG A 197 -16.06 -13.01 -1.44
CA ARG A 197 -15.63 -14.29 -2.04
C ARG A 197 -15.92 -14.31 -3.54
N TYR A 198 -17.07 -13.79 -3.95
CA TYR A 198 -17.49 -13.75 -5.35
C TYR A 198 -16.53 -12.91 -6.23
N ILE A 199 -16.17 -11.71 -5.76
CA ILE A 199 -15.28 -10.79 -6.50
C ILE A 199 -13.78 -11.10 -6.31
N SER A 200 -13.42 -11.99 -5.38
CA SER A 200 -12.01 -12.29 -5.10
C SER A 200 -11.40 -13.19 -6.17
N LEU A 201 -10.18 -12.84 -6.56
CA LEU A 201 -9.36 -13.56 -7.53
C LEU A 201 -8.20 -14.29 -6.83
N ALA A 202 -7.51 -15.19 -7.53
CA ALA A 202 -6.36 -15.91 -6.97
C ALA A 202 -5.25 -14.95 -6.48
N ASN A 203 -5.04 -13.84 -7.20
CA ASN A 203 -4.06 -12.80 -6.84
C ASN A 203 -4.44 -11.98 -5.58
N ASP A 204 -5.66 -12.13 -5.06
CA ASP A 204 -6.07 -11.57 -3.77
C ASP A 204 -5.71 -12.46 -2.59
N TYR A 205 -5.68 -13.78 -2.79
CA TYR A 205 -5.36 -14.76 -1.74
C TYR A 205 -3.85 -15.02 -1.65
N PHE A 206 -3.14 -15.01 -2.79
CA PHE A 206 -1.72 -15.31 -2.83
C PHE A 206 -0.87 -14.42 -1.89
N PRO A 207 -1.02 -13.09 -1.88
CA PRO A 207 -0.23 -12.24 -0.96
C PRO A 207 -0.55 -12.50 0.50
N LEU A 208 -1.81 -12.81 0.83
CA LEU A 208 -2.21 -13.11 2.21
C LEU A 208 -1.56 -14.40 2.70
N PHE A 209 -1.57 -15.47 1.89
CA PHE A 209 -0.89 -16.71 2.24
C PHE A 209 0.63 -16.55 2.28
N LEU A 210 1.20 -15.81 1.34
CA LEU A 210 2.64 -15.56 1.30
C LEU A 210 3.11 -14.79 2.54
N ILE A 211 2.42 -13.71 2.91
CA ILE A 211 2.75 -12.92 4.11
C ILE A 211 2.52 -13.74 5.39
N LEU A 212 1.47 -14.57 5.43
CA LEU A 212 1.25 -15.50 6.54
C LEU A 212 2.43 -16.47 6.69
N ALA A 213 2.90 -17.08 5.59
CA ALA A 213 4.04 -17.99 5.61
C ALA A 213 5.35 -17.29 6.00
N ILE A 214 5.57 -16.04 5.56
CA ILE A 214 6.71 -15.21 5.96
C ILE A 214 6.66 -14.93 7.46
N ALA A 215 5.50 -14.50 7.99
CA ALA A 215 5.33 -14.24 9.41
C ALA A 215 5.54 -15.50 10.26
N LEU A 216 4.93 -16.62 9.88
CA LEU A 216 5.08 -17.90 10.56
C LEU A 216 6.53 -18.39 10.55
N SER A 217 7.21 -18.36 9.41
CA SER A 217 8.63 -18.74 9.34
C SER A 217 9.51 -17.82 10.21
N GLY A 218 9.25 -16.51 10.23
CA GLY A 218 9.94 -15.57 11.12
C GLY A 218 9.77 -15.89 12.61
N ILE A 219 8.54 -16.15 13.03
CA ILE A 219 8.20 -16.52 14.41
C ILE A 219 8.85 -17.84 14.80
N LEU A 220 8.77 -18.85 13.92
CA LEU A 220 9.38 -20.15 14.12
C LEU A 220 10.91 -20.04 14.27
N MET A 221 11.58 -19.25 13.43
CA MET A 221 13.02 -19.02 13.53
C MET A 221 13.44 -18.40 14.86
N ARG A 222 12.66 -17.43 15.35
CA ARG A 222 12.98 -16.67 16.56
C ARG A 222 12.75 -17.48 17.82
N TYR A 223 11.60 -18.13 17.95
CA TYR A 223 11.17 -18.73 19.22
C TYR A 223 11.45 -20.23 19.32
N PHE A 224 11.47 -20.95 18.20
CA PHE A 224 11.57 -22.41 18.20
C PHE A 224 12.92 -22.89 17.70
N PHE A 225 13.33 -22.49 16.50
CA PHE A 225 14.58 -22.95 15.88
C PHE A 225 15.83 -22.19 16.31
N LYS A 226 15.68 -21.00 16.91
CA LYS A 226 16.77 -20.15 17.44
C LYS A 226 17.95 -20.01 16.47
N THR A 227 17.67 -19.46 15.28
CA THR A 227 18.65 -19.30 14.21
C THR A 227 19.85 -18.44 14.62
N ASN A 228 21.04 -18.73 14.08
CA ASN A 228 22.26 -17.94 14.27
C ASN A 228 22.10 -16.49 13.77
N ILE A 229 21.74 -15.58 14.67
CA ILE A 229 21.48 -14.16 14.38
C ILE A 229 22.74 -13.44 13.86
N VAL A 230 23.93 -13.85 14.31
CA VAL A 230 25.20 -13.25 13.87
C VAL A 230 25.47 -13.62 12.41
N GLY A 231 25.34 -14.90 12.06
CA GLY A 231 25.48 -15.35 10.67
C GLY A 231 24.41 -14.73 9.75
N VAL A 232 23.17 -14.61 10.22
CA VAL A 232 22.13 -13.89 9.45
C VAL A 232 22.56 -12.45 9.16
N LYS A 233 23.08 -11.73 10.16
CA LYS A 233 23.54 -10.34 9.99
C LYS A 233 24.75 -10.24 9.07
N GLU A 234 25.71 -11.16 9.19
CA GLU A 234 26.88 -11.21 8.32
C GLU A 234 26.47 -11.40 6.85
N LEU A 235 25.56 -12.34 6.57
CA LEU A 235 25.03 -12.56 5.22
C LEU A 235 24.30 -11.32 4.69
N THR A 236 23.38 -10.73 5.46
CA THR A 236 22.60 -9.57 5.01
C THR A 236 23.49 -8.34 4.80
N MET A 237 24.49 -8.11 5.66
CA MET A 237 25.47 -7.06 5.46
C MET A 237 26.32 -7.31 4.22
N GLY A 238 26.77 -8.55 4.00
CA GLY A 238 27.49 -8.95 2.78
C GLY A 238 26.67 -8.72 1.50
N LEU A 239 25.35 -8.94 1.54
CA LEU A 239 24.46 -8.63 0.43
C LEU A 239 24.41 -7.12 0.13
N VAL A 240 24.28 -6.29 1.17
CA VAL A 240 24.21 -4.82 1.02
C VAL A 240 25.54 -4.22 0.59
N THR A 241 26.67 -4.75 1.05
CA THR A 241 28.01 -4.29 0.68
C THR A 241 28.54 -4.93 -0.61
N PHE A 242 27.73 -5.75 -1.29
CA PHE A 242 28.11 -6.49 -2.50
C PHE A 242 29.33 -7.40 -2.32
N SER A 243 29.52 -7.94 -1.11
CA SER A 243 30.53 -8.94 -0.77
C SER A 243 29.88 -10.14 -0.07
N PRO A 244 29.00 -10.90 -0.77
CA PRO A 244 28.23 -11.97 -0.16
C PRO A 244 29.14 -13.14 0.24
N LYS A 245 29.03 -13.55 1.49
CA LYS A 245 29.59 -14.79 2.02
C LYS A 245 28.45 -15.56 2.68
N ILE A 246 28.45 -16.88 2.57
CA ILE A 246 27.50 -17.75 3.27
C ILE A 246 28.15 -18.15 4.59
N PRO A 247 27.69 -17.66 5.75
CA PRO A 247 28.21 -18.05 7.04
C PRO A 247 27.76 -19.47 7.39
N GLU A 248 28.58 -20.17 8.15
CA GLU A 248 28.25 -21.50 8.66
C GLU A 248 27.16 -21.44 9.74
N GLY A 249 26.39 -22.52 9.88
CA GLY A 249 25.40 -22.67 10.94
C GLY A 249 24.08 -21.91 10.73
N ILE A 250 23.80 -21.39 9.54
CA ILE A 250 22.48 -20.86 9.18
C ILE A 250 21.55 -22.04 8.86
N GLY A 251 20.49 -22.21 9.65
CA GLY A 251 19.52 -23.28 9.46
C GLY A 251 18.63 -23.10 8.21
N VAL A 252 18.12 -24.21 7.68
CA VAL A 252 17.27 -24.25 6.46
C VAL A 252 16.06 -23.31 6.53
N ILE A 253 15.46 -23.17 7.71
CA ILE A 253 14.29 -22.31 7.94
C ILE A 253 14.55 -20.84 7.59
N PHE A 254 15.79 -20.36 7.72
CA PHE A 254 16.18 -19.02 7.29
C PHE A 254 16.12 -18.86 5.78
N TYR A 255 16.65 -19.82 5.03
CA TYR A 255 16.59 -19.78 3.58
C TYR A 255 15.16 -19.89 3.05
N ILE A 256 14.29 -20.66 3.74
CA ILE A 256 12.85 -20.67 3.46
C ILE A 256 12.27 -19.26 3.64
N HIS A 257 12.52 -18.62 4.79
CA HIS A 257 12.03 -17.27 5.05
C HIS A 257 12.53 -16.25 4.01
N LEU A 258 13.85 -16.25 3.75
CA LEU A 258 14.49 -15.37 2.77
C LEU A 258 13.95 -15.59 1.36
N PHE A 259 13.70 -16.84 0.96
CA PHE A 259 13.10 -17.17 -0.33
C PHE A 259 11.66 -16.68 -0.45
N LEU A 260 10.85 -16.83 0.59
CA LEU A 260 9.48 -16.32 0.61
C LEU A 260 9.45 -14.78 0.54
N VAL A 261 10.34 -14.10 1.26
CA VAL A 261 10.50 -12.63 1.18
C VAL A 261 10.99 -12.21 -0.20
N SER A 262 11.95 -12.93 -0.79
CA SER A 262 12.41 -12.70 -2.16
C SER A 262 11.28 -12.87 -3.17
N THR A 263 10.44 -13.89 -3.00
CA THR A 263 9.23 -14.09 -3.81
C THR A 263 8.25 -12.93 -3.66
N LEU A 264 8.05 -12.43 -2.43
CA LEU A 264 7.20 -11.26 -2.18
C LEU A 264 7.71 -10.04 -2.94
N PHE A 265 9.02 -9.78 -2.91
CA PHE A 265 9.66 -8.66 -3.62
C PHE A 265 9.50 -8.80 -5.14
N ALA A 266 9.83 -9.97 -5.70
CA ALA A 266 9.68 -10.23 -7.12
C ALA A 266 8.23 -10.11 -7.61
N TYR A 267 7.26 -10.54 -6.79
CA TYR A 267 5.83 -10.47 -7.09
C TYR A 267 5.25 -9.06 -6.91
N PHE A 268 5.81 -8.26 -6.01
CA PHE A 268 5.28 -6.94 -5.60
C PHE A 268 4.86 -6.03 -6.77
N PRO A 269 5.73 -5.73 -7.78
CA PRO A 269 5.43 -4.74 -8.82
C PRO A 269 4.32 -5.17 -9.81
N PHE A 270 3.96 -6.45 -9.79
CA PHE A 270 2.93 -7.02 -10.66
C PHE A 270 1.59 -7.21 -9.95
N SER A 271 1.48 -6.75 -8.71
CA SER A 271 0.37 -7.09 -7.82
C SER A 271 -0.35 -5.87 -7.24
N LYS A 272 -1.43 -6.15 -6.50
CA LYS A 272 -2.19 -5.15 -5.73
C LYS A 272 -1.36 -4.51 -4.60
N LEU A 273 -0.18 -5.06 -4.26
CA LEU A 273 0.74 -4.48 -3.27
C LEU A 273 1.31 -3.13 -3.72
N MET A 274 1.31 -2.86 -5.03
CA MET A 274 1.69 -1.56 -5.59
C MET A 274 0.82 -0.38 -5.13
N HIS A 275 -0.28 -0.64 -4.39
CA HIS A 275 -1.01 0.42 -3.68
C HIS A 275 -0.10 1.24 -2.75
N LEU A 276 1.01 0.66 -2.26
CA LEU A 276 2.03 1.35 -1.47
C LEU A 276 2.52 2.64 -2.15
N GLY A 277 2.84 2.58 -3.45
CA GLY A 277 3.22 3.76 -4.24
C GLY A 277 2.02 4.43 -4.91
N GLY A 278 1.06 3.63 -5.40
CA GLY A 278 -0.08 4.11 -6.19
C GLY A 278 -1.00 5.06 -5.43
N VAL A 279 -1.06 4.98 -4.10
CA VAL A 279 -1.88 5.89 -3.29
C VAL A 279 -1.52 7.36 -3.51
N PHE A 280 -0.23 7.67 -3.71
CA PHE A 280 0.27 9.04 -3.88
C PHE A 280 0.02 9.62 -5.27
N LEU A 281 -0.22 8.75 -6.26
CA LEU A 281 -0.39 9.13 -7.67
C LEU A 281 -1.85 9.06 -8.13
N SER A 282 -2.79 8.80 -7.21
CA SER A 282 -4.22 8.69 -7.52
C SER A 282 -4.88 10.08 -7.61
N PRO A 283 -5.34 10.54 -8.80
CA PRO A 283 -5.98 11.85 -8.99
C PRO A 283 -7.21 12.07 -8.11
N THR A 284 -7.88 10.98 -7.74
CA THR A 284 -9.04 10.98 -6.87
C THR A 284 -8.72 11.33 -5.42
N ARG A 285 -7.44 11.32 -5.01
CA ARG A 285 -7.00 11.56 -3.64
C ARG A 285 -6.05 12.74 -3.52
N ASN A 286 -5.12 12.86 -4.47
CA ASN A 286 -4.00 13.81 -4.41
C ASN A 286 -4.29 15.17 -5.06
N LEU A 287 -5.55 15.46 -5.43
CA LEU A 287 -5.97 16.74 -6.01
C LEU A 287 -6.94 17.49 -5.10
N ALA A 288 -6.91 18.83 -5.20
CA ALA A 288 -7.88 19.69 -4.53
C ALA A 288 -9.17 19.83 -5.35
N ASN A 289 -10.31 19.82 -4.68
CA ASN A 289 -11.62 20.11 -5.25
C ASN A 289 -11.86 21.62 -5.33
N ASN A 290 -11.25 22.25 -6.34
CA ASN A 290 -11.38 23.68 -6.59
C ASN A 290 -11.81 24.01 -8.02
N ASN A 291 -12.43 23.05 -8.73
CA ASN A 291 -12.89 23.24 -10.11
C ASN A 291 -13.89 24.40 -10.27
N ARG A 292 -14.66 24.71 -9.22
CA ARG A 292 -15.61 25.84 -9.21
C ARG A 292 -14.98 27.21 -8.98
N ALA A 293 -13.72 27.24 -8.53
CA ALA A 293 -13.03 28.48 -8.16
C ALA A 293 -11.82 28.79 -9.04
N VAL A 294 -11.27 27.78 -9.71
CA VAL A 294 -10.07 27.90 -10.54
C VAL A 294 -10.34 27.20 -11.86
N ARG A 295 -10.07 27.89 -12.96
CA ARG A 295 -10.09 27.30 -14.31
C ARG A 295 -8.87 26.39 -14.45
N HIS A 296 -9.10 25.09 -14.68
CA HIS A 296 -8.05 24.13 -14.99
C HIS A 296 -8.03 23.89 -16.50
N ILE A 297 -6.90 24.16 -17.12
CA ILE A 297 -6.72 23.96 -18.56
C ILE A 297 -6.21 22.53 -18.78
N ASN A 298 -6.92 21.78 -19.62
CA ASN A 298 -6.51 20.42 -19.97
C ASN A 298 -5.24 20.49 -20.84
N PRO A 299 -4.14 19.82 -20.46
CA PRO A 299 -2.89 19.81 -21.23
C PRO A 299 -3.03 19.13 -22.61
N TRP A 300 -4.13 18.43 -22.89
CA TRP A 300 -4.45 17.81 -24.18
C TRP A 300 -5.28 18.71 -25.11
N ASN A 301 -5.58 19.94 -24.70
CA ASN A 301 -6.27 20.86 -25.59
C ASN A 301 -5.34 21.21 -26.76
N TYR A 302 -5.71 20.75 -27.96
CA TYR A 302 -5.10 21.21 -29.20
C TYR A 302 -5.61 22.62 -29.52
N PRO A 303 -4.88 23.42 -30.33
CA PRO A 303 -5.37 24.71 -30.76
C PRO A 303 -6.65 24.53 -31.58
N VAL A 304 -7.77 24.99 -31.02
CA VAL A 304 -9.06 25.06 -31.69
C VAL A 304 -9.27 26.51 -32.10
N LYS A 305 -9.75 26.75 -33.34
CA LYS A 305 -10.24 28.07 -33.72
C LYS A 305 -11.48 28.37 -32.88
N VAL A 306 -11.33 29.27 -31.92
CA VAL A 306 -12.42 29.76 -31.07
C VAL A 306 -12.90 31.10 -31.62
N HIS A 307 -14.16 31.43 -31.36
CA HIS A 307 -14.68 32.79 -31.50
C HIS A 307 -14.45 33.47 -30.15
N THR A 308 -13.54 34.43 -30.09
CA THR A 308 -13.22 35.09 -28.80
C THR A 308 -14.34 36.02 -28.38
N TYR A 309 -14.35 36.41 -27.10
CA TYR A 309 -15.33 37.40 -26.65
C TYR A 309 -15.16 38.73 -27.40
N GLU A 310 -13.92 39.13 -27.71
CA GLU A 310 -13.66 40.34 -28.49
C GLU A 310 -14.21 40.24 -29.92
N GLU A 311 -14.04 39.10 -30.59
CA GLU A 311 -14.60 38.87 -31.93
C GLU A 311 -16.13 38.81 -31.91
N TYR A 312 -16.71 38.23 -30.87
CA TYR A 312 -18.17 38.19 -30.66
C TYR A 312 -18.73 39.59 -30.38
N GLU A 313 -18.06 40.35 -29.51
CA GLU A 313 -18.45 41.72 -29.21
C GLU A 313 -18.33 42.60 -30.44
N ASP A 314 -17.25 42.50 -31.23
CA ASP A 314 -17.09 43.28 -32.46
C ASP A 314 -18.18 42.97 -33.51
N GLU A 315 -18.69 41.74 -33.55
CA GLU A 315 -19.77 41.31 -34.47
C GLU A 315 -21.16 41.75 -34.00
N PHE A 316 -21.44 41.66 -32.69
CA PHE A 316 -22.79 41.84 -32.13
C PHE A 316 -22.96 43.09 -31.27
N ARG A 317 -21.96 43.99 -31.20
CA ARG A 317 -21.91 45.13 -30.26
C ARG A 317 -23.19 45.94 -30.23
N GLU A 318 -23.67 46.33 -31.40
CA GLU A 318 -24.83 47.21 -31.51
C GLU A 318 -26.09 46.52 -30.97
N HIS A 319 -26.30 45.24 -31.30
CA HIS A 319 -27.40 44.45 -30.74
C HIS A 319 -27.26 44.21 -29.23
N MET A 320 -26.04 44.05 -28.73
CA MET A 320 -25.78 43.95 -27.29
C MET A 320 -26.15 45.26 -26.57
N LYS A 321 -25.75 46.42 -27.12
CA LYS A 321 -26.12 47.74 -26.60
C LYS A 321 -27.62 47.97 -26.65
N GLU A 322 -28.27 47.65 -27.76
CA GLU A 322 -29.74 47.73 -27.92
C GLU A 322 -30.48 46.85 -26.90
N ALA A 323 -29.94 45.67 -26.60
CA ALA A 323 -30.47 44.76 -25.59
C ALA A 323 -30.11 45.14 -24.14
N GLY A 324 -29.35 46.23 -23.93
CA GLY A 324 -28.90 46.68 -22.62
C GLY A 324 -27.86 45.75 -21.97
N LEU A 325 -27.15 44.96 -22.77
CA LEU A 325 -26.06 44.10 -22.33
C LEU A 325 -24.76 44.91 -22.18
N PRO A 326 -23.91 44.60 -21.18
CA PRO A 326 -22.62 45.27 -21.01
C PRO A 326 -21.66 44.91 -22.16
N VAL A 327 -20.87 45.90 -22.60
CA VAL A 327 -19.80 45.78 -23.61
C VAL A 327 -18.50 46.34 -23.03
N GLU A 328 -17.34 45.77 -23.41
CA GLU A 328 -16.03 46.21 -22.89
C GLU A 328 -15.36 47.28 -23.77
N LYS A 329 -15.65 47.31 -25.07
CA LYS A 329 -15.21 48.33 -26.01
C LYS A 329 -16.37 49.28 -26.32
N GLU A 330 -16.13 50.58 -26.14
CA GLU A 330 -17.10 51.63 -26.50
C GLU A 330 -17.41 51.68 -28.00
#